data_AF-A0A4Y7M3S4-F1
#
_entry.id   AF-A0A4Y7M3S4-F1
#
_cell.length_a   1.000
_cell.length_b   1.000
_cell.length_c   1.000
_cell.angle_alpha   90.00
_cell.angle_beta   90.00
_cell.angle_gamma   90.00
#
_symmetry.space_group_name_H-M   'P 1'
#
loop_
_entity.id
_entity.type
_entity.pdbx_description
1 polymer ?
#
loop_
_entity_poly.entity_id
_entity_poly.type
_entity_poly.pdbx_seq_one_letter_code
_entity_poly.pdbx_strand_id
1 'polypeptide(L)'
;MTDLRSLFPCKIEDLRLEQLDTMKLSPSIRHLFNEITEKCLEVSNSSSTLKQKTNCSILLLKIDSALSYVWEQLHTGQWKEVDPEWRKLYSYISLFKTLIYLELDEDDSSGLIKAISACDMGLIMGEPILDGLLSIIAEILHENLWKVLESERAFQESIQREQEESNDCYPQLNKEKLVETVHLPTIETFLLDIMGKKPVVITGAMDYWPAMGESRWSISYLRKVAGYRTVPIEIGSKYTDDAWSQSLTTINEFINDYIMAPKATAGYLAQYQLFQQIPQLKKDILVPDYCYLGTCDDIQINAWFGPRGTISPLHYDPDHNFLCQVVGSKYIRLYSEEVSSSLYPHEHELLFNTSQVDVEYPDLETFPLFSSAPYVETILESGSMLYLPPRMWHYVRSLSTSFSANWNPSNWLRFQAAVASPLLLMSALSNFCFFTDANVGYLLARKAIYEAVPTFAFAFTTGHFNLQSVKRTEISSTSRDLSLFLHCEILDCGDSERK
;
A
#
# COMPACT_ATOMS: atom_id res chain seq x y z
N MET A 1 -3.28 16.16 25.13
CA MET A 1 -1.90 16.60 24.79
C MET A 1 -0.81 15.96 25.67
N THR A 2 -1.01 15.79 26.99
CA THR A 2 0.02 15.23 27.90
C THR A 2 0.51 13.82 27.52
N ASP A 3 -0.35 13.01 26.90
CA ASP A 3 -0.06 11.63 26.43
C ASP A 3 0.66 11.58 25.06
N LEU A 4 0.55 12.65 24.26
CA LEU A 4 1.22 12.75 22.95
C LEU A 4 2.72 13.07 23.11
N ARG A 5 3.10 13.81 24.15
CA ARG A 5 4.50 14.16 24.41
C ARG A 5 5.36 12.93 24.71
N SER A 6 4.81 11.92 25.39
CA SER A 6 5.52 10.67 25.70
C SER A 6 5.87 9.83 24.47
N LEU A 7 5.29 10.12 23.31
CA LEU A 7 5.63 9.43 22.06
C LEU A 7 6.90 9.99 21.41
N PHE A 8 7.30 11.22 21.75
CA PHE A 8 8.48 11.84 21.18
C PHE A 8 9.74 11.37 21.94
N PRO A 9 10.84 11.06 21.22
CA PRO A 9 12.12 10.77 21.84
C PRO A 9 12.57 11.86 22.83
N CYS A 10 12.93 11.43 24.05
CA CYS A 10 13.44 12.32 25.11
C CYS A 10 14.95 12.22 25.28
N LYS A 11 15.58 11.17 24.74
CA LYS A 11 17.04 11.00 24.72
C LYS A 11 17.55 10.78 23.31
N ILE A 12 18.84 11.00 23.12
CA ILE A 12 19.47 10.84 21.80
C ILE A 12 19.48 9.39 21.34
N GLU A 13 19.57 8.43 22.27
CA GLU A 13 19.56 6.99 21.96
C GLU A 13 18.18 6.54 21.42
N ASP A 14 17.10 7.17 21.87
CA ASP A 14 15.74 6.87 21.44
C ASP A 14 15.49 7.26 19.97
N LEU A 15 16.32 8.18 19.44
CA LEU A 15 16.26 8.61 18.04
C LEU A 15 16.91 7.61 17.08
N ARG A 16 17.62 6.58 17.56
CA ARG A 16 18.28 5.55 16.73
C ARG A 16 19.05 6.13 15.53
N LEU A 17 19.76 7.24 15.75
CA LEU A 17 20.44 8.00 14.68
C LEU A 17 21.58 7.21 14.02
N GLU A 18 22.03 6.10 14.61
CA GLU A 18 22.93 5.13 13.98
C GLU A 18 22.36 4.52 12.70
N GLN A 19 21.05 4.58 12.48
CA GLN A 19 20.39 4.15 11.25
C GLN A 19 20.45 5.20 10.12
N LEU A 20 20.91 6.41 10.42
CA LEU A 20 21.12 7.50 9.47
C LEU A 20 22.62 7.61 9.15
N ASP A 21 23.02 7.28 7.93
CA ASP A 21 24.40 7.47 7.47
C ASP A 21 24.65 8.94 7.14
N THR A 22 24.97 9.70 8.18
CA THR A 22 25.23 11.13 8.06
C THR A 22 26.39 11.47 7.13
N MET A 23 27.29 10.53 6.82
CA MET A 23 28.43 10.78 5.92
C MET A 23 28.02 11.11 4.49
N LYS A 24 26.84 10.65 4.06
CA LYS A 24 26.25 10.97 2.77
C LYS A 24 25.63 12.37 2.70
N LEU A 25 25.41 12.99 3.85
CA LEU A 25 24.83 14.33 3.96
C LEU A 25 25.92 15.40 3.97
N SER A 26 25.59 16.58 3.44
CA SER A 26 26.52 17.71 3.42
C SER A 26 26.92 18.15 4.85
N PRO A 27 28.15 18.66 5.07
CA PRO A 27 28.59 19.07 6.41
C PRO A 27 27.68 20.14 7.03
N SER A 28 27.20 21.08 6.22
CA SER A 28 26.32 22.17 6.66
C SER A 28 24.97 21.65 7.18
N ILE A 29 24.33 20.73 6.44
CA ILE A 29 23.04 20.19 6.89
C ILE A 29 23.21 19.30 8.13
N ARG A 30 24.32 18.55 8.22
CA ARG A 30 24.62 17.73 9.40
C ARG A 30 24.75 18.58 10.67
N HIS A 31 25.48 19.70 10.58
CA HIS A 31 25.61 20.63 11.70
C HIS A 31 24.24 21.21 12.11
N LEU A 32 23.44 21.66 11.13
CA LEU A 32 22.11 22.20 11.40
C LEU A 32 21.18 21.16 12.01
N PHE A 33 21.20 19.92 11.51
CA PHE A 33 20.41 18.82 12.03
C PHE A 33 20.78 18.47 13.47
N ASN A 34 22.06 18.42 13.80
CA ASN A 34 22.52 18.18 15.18
C ASN A 34 22.04 19.29 16.12
N GLU A 35 22.14 20.56 15.70
CA GLU A 35 21.65 21.68 16.50
C GLU A 35 20.12 21.61 16.73
N ILE A 36 19.36 21.27 15.69
CA ILE A 36 17.91 21.06 15.79
C ILE A 36 17.61 19.91 16.76
N THR A 37 18.34 18.81 16.65
CA THR A 37 18.15 17.60 17.47
C THR A 37 18.35 17.92 18.95
N GLU A 38 19.47 18.54 19.33
CA GLU A 38 19.76 18.91 20.72
C GLU A 38 18.66 19.79 21.30
N LYS A 39 18.22 20.82 20.56
CA LYS A 39 17.16 21.73 21.02
C LYS A 39 15.79 21.07 21.10
N CYS A 40 15.47 20.14 20.20
CA CYS A 40 14.21 19.41 20.26
C CYS A 40 14.16 18.46 21.48
N LEU A 41 15.29 17.84 21.83
CA LEU A 41 15.42 17.05 23.06
C LEU A 41 15.29 17.91 24.32
N GLU A 42 15.82 19.15 24.33
CA GLU A 42 15.59 20.09 25.43
C GLU A 42 14.09 20.44 25.57
N VAL A 43 13.42 20.66 24.45
CA VAL A 43 11.99 20.98 24.40
C VAL A 43 11.15 19.79 24.90
N SER A 44 11.45 18.56 24.47
CA SER A 44 10.70 17.37 24.90
C SER A 44 10.84 17.09 26.40
N ASN A 45 11.96 17.48 27.01
CA ASN A 45 12.22 17.31 28.45
C ASN A 45 11.70 18.47 29.33
N SER A 46 11.25 19.59 28.75
CA SER A 46 10.90 20.80 29.50
C SER A 46 9.40 21.02 29.65
N SER A 47 8.96 21.49 30.82
CA SER A 47 7.57 21.90 31.06
C SER A 47 7.31 23.32 30.52
N SER A 48 6.18 23.50 29.83
CA SER A 48 5.84 24.71 29.04
C SER A 48 5.98 26.03 29.80
N THR A 49 6.93 26.88 29.37
CA THR A 49 7.08 28.27 29.85
C THR A 49 7.00 29.30 28.70
N LEU A 50 6.69 30.56 28.98
CA LEU A 50 6.64 31.63 27.97
C LEU A 50 7.97 31.82 27.22
N LYS A 51 9.11 31.61 27.91
CA LYS A 51 10.45 31.65 27.32
C LYS A 51 10.71 30.49 26.34
N GLN A 52 10.08 29.34 26.58
CA GLN A 52 10.13 28.19 25.68
C GLN A 52 9.42 28.48 24.35
N LYS A 53 8.38 29.33 24.33
CA LYS A 53 7.66 29.68 23.09
C LYS A 53 8.52 30.48 22.12
N THR A 54 9.19 31.53 22.59
CA THR A 54 10.14 32.29 21.75
C THR A 54 11.24 31.38 21.19
N ASN A 55 11.75 30.45 22.01
CA ASN A 55 12.74 29.47 21.57
C ASN A 55 12.17 28.51 20.51
N CYS A 56 10.93 28.04 20.69
CA CYS A 56 10.24 27.17 19.72
C CYS A 56 10.01 27.87 18.38
N SER A 57 9.66 29.17 18.36
CA SER A 57 9.50 29.92 17.10
C SER A 57 10.82 30.06 16.34
N ILE A 58 11.92 30.33 17.04
CA ILE A 58 13.26 30.40 16.43
C ILE A 58 13.68 29.02 15.91
N LEU A 59 13.41 27.96 16.67
CA LEU A 59 13.71 26.59 16.29
C LEU A 59 12.89 26.16 15.06
N LEU A 60 11.62 26.55 14.98
CA LEU A 60 10.77 26.30 13.81
C LEU A 60 11.38 26.89 12.53
N LEU A 61 11.92 28.11 12.56
CA LEU A 61 12.60 28.71 11.40
C LEU A 61 13.83 27.90 10.95
N LYS A 62 14.57 27.31 11.90
CA LYS A 62 15.71 26.44 11.59
C LYS A 62 15.25 25.13 10.96
N ILE A 63 14.19 24.54 11.50
CA ILE A 63 13.54 23.34 10.97
C ILE A 63 13.05 23.59 9.55
N ASP A 64 12.36 24.70 9.30
CA ASP A 64 11.88 25.07 7.96
C ASP A 64 13.02 25.27 6.96
N SER A 65 14.11 25.92 7.40
CA SER A 65 15.32 26.06 6.57
C SER A 65 15.94 24.71 6.23
N ALA A 66 16.02 23.79 7.20
CA ALA A 66 16.53 22.44 6.98
C ALA A 66 15.64 21.64 6.02
N LEU A 67 14.31 21.66 6.21
CA LEU A 67 13.36 21.00 5.30
C LEU A 67 13.45 21.56 3.89
N SER A 68 13.61 22.87 3.74
CA SER A 68 13.72 23.51 2.42
C SER A 68 14.98 23.05 1.69
N TYR A 69 16.11 22.98 2.39
CA TYR A 69 17.35 22.45 1.84
C TYR A 69 17.23 20.97 1.46
N VAL A 70 16.66 20.13 2.34
CA VAL A 70 16.47 18.71 2.04
C VAL A 70 15.50 18.52 0.87
N TRP A 71 14.42 19.31 0.82
CA TRP A 71 13.48 19.31 -0.30
C TRP A 71 14.18 19.56 -1.64
N GLU A 72 15.07 20.56 -1.72
CA GLU A 72 15.85 20.82 -2.93
C GLU A 72 16.71 19.60 -3.32
N GLN A 73 17.32 18.92 -2.35
CA GLN A 73 18.10 17.71 -2.61
C GLN A 73 17.24 16.56 -3.13
N LEU A 74 16.05 16.35 -2.56
CA LEU A 74 15.10 15.33 -3.02
C LEU A 74 14.62 15.57 -4.45
N HIS A 75 14.62 16.82 -4.91
CA HIS A 75 14.20 17.21 -6.26
C HIS A 75 15.38 17.47 -7.21
N THR A 76 16.61 17.14 -6.80
CA THR A 76 17.79 17.21 -7.66
C THR A 76 17.95 15.88 -8.40
N GLY A 77 17.37 15.79 -9.60
CA GLY A 77 17.48 14.61 -10.48
C GLY A 77 16.23 13.73 -10.48
N GLN A 78 16.39 12.45 -10.84
CA GLN A 78 15.28 11.50 -10.89
C GLN A 78 14.98 10.93 -9.49
N TRP A 79 13.70 10.88 -9.11
CA TRP A 79 13.28 10.42 -7.77
C TRP A 79 13.84 9.04 -7.38
N LYS A 80 13.92 8.10 -8.34
CA LYS A 80 14.47 6.75 -8.09
C LYS A 80 15.96 6.72 -7.71
N GLU A 81 16.69 7.81 -7.97
CA GLU A 81 18.12 7.93 -7.70
C GLU A 81 18.39 8.68 -6.38
N VAL A 82 17.34 9.18 -5.73
CA VAL A 82 17.45 9.90 -4.47
C VAL A 82 17.97 8.95 -3.39
N ASP A 83 19.09 9.32 -2.76
CA ASP A 83 19.66 8.51 -1.68
C ASP A 83 18.68 8.44 -0.50
N PRO A 84 18.36 7.24 0.02
CA PRO A 84 17.43 7.05 1.13
C PRO A 84 17.77 7.87 2.38
N GLU A 85 19.03 8.23 2.59
CA GLU A 85 19.44 9.03 3.76
C GLU A 85 18.84 10.44 3.74
N TRP A 86 18.61 11.05 2.57
CA TRP A 86 17.90 12.33 2.48
C TRP A 86 16.43 12.20 2.88
N ARG A 87 15.79 11.08 2.54
CA ARG A 87 14.39 10.81 2.88
C ARG A 87 14.22 10.49 4.37
N LYS A 88 15.15 9.73 4.96
CA LYS A 88 15.21 9.52 6.42
C LYS A 88 15.39 10.85 7.15
N LEU A 89 16.32 11.71 6.68
CA LEU A 89 16.55 13.03 7.26
C LEU A 89 15.29 13.90 7.20
N TYR A 90 14.58 13.92 6.07
CA TYR A 90 13.30 14.64 5.93
C TYR A 90 12.27 14.18 6.98
N SER A 91 12.24 12.88 7.27
CA SER A 91 11.33 12.28 8.25
C SER A 91 11.66 12.72 9.68
N TYR A 92 12.95 12.71 10.07
CA TYR A 92 13.36 13.19 11.40
C TYR A 92 13.04 14.69 11.58
N ILE A 93 13.34 15.51 10.58
CA ILE A 93 13.07 16.95 10.68
C ILE A 93 11.56 17.22 10.72
N SER A 94 10.75 16.44 10.00
CA SER A 94 9.28 16.51 10.05
C SER A 94 8.72 16.09 11.41
N LEU A 95 9.30 15.08 12.06
CA LEU A 95 8.97 14.69 13.43
C LEU A 95 9.25 15.85 14.40
N PHE A 96 10.41 16.49 14.30
CA PHE A 96 10.73 17.65 15.12
C PHE A 96 9.79 18.84 14.85
N LYS A 97 9.45 19.09 13.58
CA LYS A 97 8.46 20.13 13.22
C LYS A 97 7.11 19.87 13.88
N THR A 98 6.67 18.62 13.89
CA THR A 98 5.43 18.20 14.55
C THR A 98 5.47 18.51 16.04
N LEU A 99 6.55 18.14 16.74
CA LEU A 99 6.74 18.47 18.16
C LEU A 99 6.61 19.98 18.40
N ILE A 100 7.31 20.79 17.61
CA ILE A 100 7.33 22.24 17.78
C ILE A 100 5.95 22.88 17.50
N TYR A 101 5.18 22.38 16.55
CA TYR A 101 3.81 22.85 16.36
C TYR A 101 2.91 22.55 17.57
N LEU A 102 3.08 21.39 18.20
CA LEU A 102 2.33 21.04 19.42
C LEU A 102 2.73 21.90 20.63
N GLU A 103 3.96 22.42 20.68
CA GLU A 103 4.41 23.32 21.75
C GLU A 103 4.01 24.78 21.57
N LEU A 104 3.86 25.22 20.32
CA LEU A 104 3.55 26.60 19.99
C LEU A 104 2.06 26.94 20.15
N ASP A 105 1.17 25.94 20.15
CA ASP A 105 -0.26 26.19 20.10
C ASP A 105 -0.87 26.51 21.48
N GLU A 106 -1.78 27.50 21.50
CA GLU A 106 -2.57 27.90 22.68
C GLU A 106 -4.07 27.60 22.52
N ASP A 107 -4.58 27.30 21.30
CA ASP A 107 -6.01 27.09 21.04
C ASP A 107 -6.31 25.96 20.00
N ASP A 108 -6.51 24.77 20.57
CA ASP A 108 -7.26 23.54 20.22
C ASP A 108 -7.40 22.97 18.79
N SER A 109 -7.07 23.65 17.68
CA SER A 109 -7.22 23.02 16.33
C SER A 109 -6.21 23.42 15.26
N SER A 110 -5.76 24.69 15.23
CA SER A 110 -4.87 25.17 14.16
C SER A 110 -3.48 24.53 14.20
N GLY A 111 -2.89 24.38 15.39
CA GLY A 111 -1.62 23.70 15.57
C GLY A 111 -1.73 22.19 15.35
N LEU A 112 -2.85 21.56 15.71
CA LEU A 112 -3.11 20.14 15.38
C LEU A 112 -3.11 19.92 13.86
N ILE A 113 -3.79 20.77 13.09
CA ILE A 113 -3.79 20.70 11.62
C ILE A 113 -2.38 20.83 11.06
N LYS A 114 -1.59 21.80 11.55
CA LYS A 114 -0.20 22.00 11.13
C LYS A 114 0.71 20.81 11.51
N ALA A 115 0.49 20.23 12.68
CA ALA A 115 1.23 19.06 13.16
C ALA A 115 0.90 17.81 12.33
N ILE A 116 -0.37 17.57 12.00
CA ILE A 116 -0.80 16.49 11.09
C ILE A 116 -0.15 16.69 9.71
N SER A 117 -0.22 17.90 9.17
CA SER A 117 0.41 18.22 7.88
C SER A 117 1.93 18.00 7.92
N ALA A 118 2.63 18.34 8.99
CA ALA A 118 4.06 18.07 9.13
C ALA A 118 4.34 16.56 9.16
N CYS A 119 3.54 15.77 9.87
CA CYS A 119 3.65 14.31 9.85
C CYS A 119 3.43 13.75 8.44
N ASP A 120 2.37 14.16 7.77
CA ASP A 120 2.02 13.68 6.43
C ASP A 120 3.07 14.06 5.39
N MET A 121 3.65 15.26 5.46
CA MET A 121 4.80 15.62 4.63
C MET A 121 5.99 14.69 4.86
N GLY A 122 6.26 14.33 6.12
CA GLY A 122 7.28 13.34 6.46
C GLY A 122 6.98 11.95 5.90
N LEU A 123 5.71 11.52 5.89
CA LEU A 123 5.28 10.24 5.33
C LEU A 123 5.30 10.22 3.79
N ILE A 124 4.99 11.34 3.14
CA ILE A 124 4.96 11.47 1.68
C ILE A 124 6.38 11.56 1.10
N MET A 125 7.22 12.42 1.68
CA MET A 125 8.55 12.72 1.14
C MET A 125 9.65 11.83 1.74
N GLY A 126 9.40 11.29 2.92
CA GLY A 126 10.41 10.61 3.73
C GLY A 126 10.41 9.09 3.60
N GLU A 127 11.08 8.45 4.56
CA GLU A 127 11.17 7.01 4.76
C GLU A 127 10.68 6.71 6.19
N PRO A 128 10.07 5.55 6.45
CA PRO A 128 9.68 5.18 7.81
C PRO A 128 10.89 5.21 8.76
N ILE A 129 10.76 5.97 9.85
CA ILE A 129 11.73 6.03 10.95
C ILE A 129 11.03 5.59 12.24
N LEU A 130 11.83 5.11 13.20
CA LEU A 130 11.35 4.79 14.56
C LEU A 130 10.10 3.90 14.55
N ASP A 131 10.14 2.83 13.76
CA ASP A 131 9.06 1.86 13.61
C ASP A 131 7.71 2.49 13.19
N GLY A 132 7.76 3.56 12.38
CA GLY A 132 6.58 4.21 11.81
C GLY A 132 5.97 5.29 12.70
N LEU A 133 6.74 5.88 13.61
CA LEU A 133 6.28 6.85 14.62
C LEU A 133 5.44 8.01 14.05
N LEU A 134 5.82 8.56 12.89
CA LEU A 134 5.05 9.64 12.24
C LEU A 134 3.62 9.22 11.89
N SER A 135 3.43 7.96 11.45
CA SER A 135 2.11 7.41 11.13
C SER A 135 1.24 7.30 12.38
N ILE A 136 1.84 6.82 13.49
CA ILE A 136 1.19 6.70 14.80
C ILE A 136 0.77 8.08 15.32
N ILE A 137 1.68 9.07 15.27
CA ILE A 137 1.39 10.42 15.73
C ILE A 137 0.28 11.06 14.87
N ALA A 138 0.35 10.91 13.54
CA ALA A 138 -0.67 11.43 12.64
C ALA A 138 -2.06 10.82 12.92
N GLU A 139 -2.15 9.51 13.21
CA GLU A 139 -3.37 8.82 13.64
C GLU A 139 -3.95 9.45 14.91
N ILE A 140 -3.16 9.58 15.97
CA ILE A 140 -3.63 10.12 17.25
C ILE A 140 -4.02 11.60 17.14
N LEU A 141 -3.24 12.40 16.42
CA LEU A 141 -3.54 13.82 16.22
C LEU A 141 -4.82 14.01 15.42
N HIS A 142 -5.01 13.24 14.35
CA HIS A 142 -6.21 13.28 13.54
C HIS A 142 -7.44 12.87 14.35
N GLU A 143 -7.39 11.77 15.12
CA GLU A 143 -8.51 11.34 15.95
C GLU A 143 -8.89 12.38 17.00
N ASN A 144 -7.90 13.02 17.64
CA ASN A 144 -8.14 14.09 18.60
C ASN A 144 -8.78 15.31 17.93
N LEU A 145 -8.26 15.73 16.78
CA LEU A 145 -8.82 16.83 16.00
C LEU A 145 -10.25 16.53 15.54
N TRP A 146 -10.53 15.29 15.12
CA TRP A 146 -11.88 14.86 14.77
C TRP A 146 -12.83 15.04 15.96
N LYS A 147 -12.46 14.54 17.15
CA LYS A 147 -13.29 14.65 18.37
C LYS A 147 -13.55 16.09 18.80
N VAL A 148 -12.55 16.98 18.70
CA VAL A 148 -12.70 18.41 19.03
C VAL A 148 -13.74 19.05 18.10
N LEU A 149 -13.63 18.78 16.80
CA LEU A 149 -14.44 19.43 15.76
C LEU A 149 -15.75 18.68 15.43
N GLU A 150 -16.02 17.54 16.07
CA GLU A 150 -17.25 16.76 15.91
C GLU A 150 -18.47 17.54 16.44
N SER A 151 -18.29 18.29 17.53
CA SER A 151 -19.32 19.14 18.14
C SER A 151 -19.80 20.28 17.23
N GLU A 152 -18.92 20.81 16.37
CA GLU A 152 -19.23 21.89 15.41
C GLU A 152 -19.87 21.35 14.13
N ARG A 153 -19.60 20.10 13.75
CA ARG A 153 -20.05 19.49 12.48
C ARG A 153 -21.41 18.83 12.51
N ALA A 154 -21.86 18.35 13.67
CA ALA A 154 -23.20 17.78 13.85
C ALA A 154 -24.33 18.75 13.41
N PHE A 155 -24.05 20.06 13.34
CA PHE A 155 -24.98 21.08 12.84
C PHE A 155 -25.04 21.14 11.30
N GLN A 156 -23.92 20.95 10.59
CA GLN A 156 -23.85 21.10 9.13
C GLN A 156 -24.32 19.86 8.34
N GLU A 157 -24.10 18.66 8.87
CA GLU A 157 -24.52 17.41 8.19
C GLU A 157 -26.05 17.20 8.18
N SER A 158 -26.80 18.00 8.96
CA SER A 158 -28.27 17.99 8.94
C SER A 158 -28.90 18.61 7.68
N ILE A 159 -28.11 19.31 6.85
CA ILE A 159 -28.60 20.11 5.71
C ILE A 159 -28.38 19.43 4.34
N GLN A 160 -27.55 18.40 4.23
CA GLN A 160 -27.27 17.75 2.94
C GLN A 160 -27.55 16.26 3.00
N ARG A 161 -28.85 15.93 2.92
CA ARG A 161 -29.31 14.62 2.48
C ARG A 161 -29.46 14.63 0.96
N GLU A 162 -28.80 13.66 0.36
CA GLU A 162 -29.17 12.98 -0.89
C GLU A 162 -29.48 13.87 -2.09
N GLN A 163 -28.46 14.11 -2.90
CA GLN A 163 -28.61 14.20 -4.35
C GLN A 163 -27.60 13.30 -5.03
N GLU A 164 -27.88 12.00 -5.06
CA GLU A 164 -27.35 11.12 -6.09
C GLU A 164 -28.52 10.33 -6.66
N GLU A 165 -29.07 10.84 -7.76
CA GLU A 165 -29.64 10.06 -8.86
C GLU A 165 -29.87 11.03 -10.01
N SER A 166 -28.80 11.34 -10.75
CA SER A 166 -28.99 11.74 -12.14
C SER A 166 -29.21 10.47 -12.94
N ASN A 167 -30.42 10.29 -13.47
CA ASN A 167 -30.66 9.40 -14.59
C ASN A 167 -29.72 9.82 -15.73
N ASP A 168 -28.58 9.15 -15.96
CA ASP A 168 -27.95 9.14 -17.29
C ASP A 168 -26.79 8.14 -17.53
N CYS A 169 -26.78 7.73 -18.79
CA CYS A 169 -26.24 6.57 -19.50
C CYS A 169 -24.94 5.92 -18.98
N TYR A 170 -25.06 4.71 -18.43
CA TYR A 170 -23.95 3.75 -18.39
C TYR A 170 -23.54 3.42 -19.84
N PRO A 171 -22.24 3.17 -20.11
CA PRO A 171 -21.84 2.71 -21.43
C PRO A 171 -22.58 1.41 -21.77
N GLN A 172 -23.15 1.34 -22.96
CA GLN A 172 -23.78 0.09 -23.43
C GLN A 172 -22.69 -0.93 -23.72
N LEU A 173 -22.60 -1.95 -22.88
CA LEU A 173 -21.63 -3.02 -23.05
C LEU A 173 -22.01 -3.93 -24.22
N ASN A 174 -21.01 -4.34 -24.98
CA ASN A 174 -21.12 -5.39 -25.96
C ASN A 174 -21.15 -6.76 -25.25
N LYS A 175 -22.33 -7.40 -25.28
CA LYS A 175 -22.58 -8.69 -24.63
C LYS A 175 -21.66 -9.83 -25.10
N GLU A 176 -21.11 -9.74 -26.30
CA GLU A 176 -20.21 -10.75 -26.87
C GLU A 176 -18.76 -10.54 -26.45
N LYS A 177 -18.43 -9.39 -25.85
CA LYS A 177 -17.07 -8.99 -25.48
C LYS A 177 -16.93 -8.76 -23.97
N LEU A 178 -17.75 -9.44 -23.17
CA LEU A 178 -17.68 -9.30 -21.71
C LEU A 178 -16.48 -10.05 -21.14
N VAL A 179 -15.85 -9.47 -20.13
CA VAL A 179 -14.91 -10.20 -19.27
C VAL A 179 -15.66 -11.32 -18.54
N GLU A 180 -15.06 -12.51 -18.49
CA GLU A 180 -15.63 -13.65 -17.76
C GLU A 180 -15.76 -13.32 -16.27
N THR A 181 -16.94 -13.59 -15.70
CA THR A 181 -17.18 -13.44 -14.26
C THR A 181 -17.18 -14.81 -13.60
N VAL A 182 -16.34 -14.98 -12.58
CA VAL A 182 -16.22 -16.18 -11.76
C VAL A 182 -16.56 -15.86 -10.31
N HIS A 183 -17.21 -16.78 -9.62
CA HIS A 183 -17.53 -16.64 -8.21
C HIS A 183 -16.56 -17.48 -7.39
N LEU A 184 -15.76 -16.82 -6.52
CA LEU A 184 -14.81 -17.46 -5.60
C LEU A 184 -14.08 -18.68 -6.22
N PRO A 185 -13.33 -18.53 -7.33
CA PRO A 185 -12.59 -19.64 -7.90
C PRO A 185 -11.63 -20.20 -6.85
N THR A 186 -11.49 -21.54 -6.83
CA THR A 186 -10.51 -22.17 -5.94
C THR A 186 -9.10 -21.69 -6.30
N ILE A 187 -8.19 -21.71 -5.33
CA ILE A 187 -6.78 -21.36 -5.57
C ILE A 187 -6.17 -22.21 -6.70
N GLU A 188 -6.51 -23.51 -6.76
CA GLU A 188 -6.06 -24.42 -7.83
C GLU A 188 -6.60 -23.98 -9.21
N THR A 189 -7.91 -23.73 -9.32
CA THR A 189 -8.53 -23.25 -10.56
C THR A 189 -7.93 -21.91 -11.00
N PHE A 190 -7.73 -20.99 -10.06
CA PHE A 190 -7.14 -19.70 -10.36
C PHE A 190 -5.70 -19.86 -10.88
N LEU A 191 -4.87 -20.67 -10.21
CA LEU A 191 -3.49 -20.92 -10.60
C LEU A 191 -3.37 -21.61 -11.96
N LEU A 192 -4.17 -22.66 -12.20
CA LEU A 192 -4.05 -23.50 -13.39
C LEU A 192 -4.74 -22.88 -14.61
N ASP A 193 -5.87 -22.21 -14.45
CA ASP A 193 -6.74 -21.84 -15.58
C ASP A 193 -6.85 -20.34 -15.83
N ILE A 194 -6.50 -19.49 -14.86
CA ILE A 194 -6.74 -18.04 -14.90
C ILE A 194 -5.44 -17.24 -14.87
N MET A 195 -4.59 -17.50 -13.88
CA MET A 195 -3.38 -16.73 -13.61
C MET A 195 -2.44 -16.73 -14.82
N GLY A 196 -2.01 -15.54 -15.22
CA GLY A 196 -1.21 -15.27 -16.42
C GLY A 196 -1.90 -15.52 -17.77
N LYS A 197 -3.15 -16.02 -17.81
CA LYS A 197 -3.79 -16.47 -19.06
C LYS A 197 -4.91 -15.56 -19.54
N LYS A 198 -5.79 -15.12 -18.63
CA LYS A 198 -6.98 -14.34 -18.99
C LYS A 198 -7.41 -13.40 -17.87
N PRO A 199 -7.99 -12.24 -18.19
CA PRO A 199 -8.60 -11.38 -17.19
C PRO A 199 -9.94 -11.99 -16.74
N VAL A 200 -10.27 -11.85 -15.47
CA VAL A 200 -11.55 -12.31 -14.91
C VAL A 200 -12.06 -11.33 -13.86
N VAL A 201 -13.38 -11.17 -13.80
CA VAL A 201 -14.05 -10.53 -12.65
C VAL A 201 -14.31 -11.62 -11.60
N ILE A 202 -13.81 -11.41 -10.39
CA ILE A 202 -14.00 -12.31 -9.25
C ILE A 202 -15.03 -11.68 -8.31
N THR A 203 -16.09 -12.42 -8.02
CA THR A 203 -17.14 -12.05 -7.06
C THR A 203 -17.04 -12.88 -5.78
N GLY A 204 -17.55 -12.36 -4.67
CA GLY A 204 -17.59 -13.03 -3.36
C GLY A 204 -16.28 -12.96 -2.56
N ALA A 205 -15.15 -12.64 -3.20
CA ALA A 205 -13.84 -12.59 -2.56
C ALA A 205 -13.61 -11.37 -1.65
N MET A 206 -14.51 -10.38 -1.68
CA MET A 206 -14.41 -9.15 -0.88
C MET A 206 -15.49 -9.06 0.21
N ASP A 207 -16.46 -9.98 0.24
CA ASP A 207 -17.68 -9.88 1.06
C ASP A 207 -17.38 -9.79 2.57
N TYR A 208 -16.24 -10.33 3.00
CA TYR A 208 -15.79 -10.36 4.40
C TYR A 208 -14.87 -9.19 4.79
N TRP A 209 -14.57 -8.27 3.86
CA TRP A 209 -13.77 -7.09 4.20
C TRP A 209 -14.57 -6.15 5.10
N PRO A 210 -13.98 -5.58 6.17
CA PRO A 210 -14.68 -4.58 6.99
C PRO A 210 -15.20 -3.39 6.16
N ALA A 211 -14.47 -2.98 5.11
CA ALA A 211 -14.88 -1.92 4.18
C ALA A 211 -16.19 -2.22 3.41
N MET A 212 -16.63 -3.49 3.38
CA MET A 212 -17.90 -3.92 2.77
C MET A 212 -19.03 -4.08 3.79
N GLY A 213 -18.71 -4.07 5.09
CA GLY A 213 -19.63 -4.35 6.19
C GLY A 213 -19.52 -3.36 7.35
N GLU A 214 -18.85 -3.76 8.43
CA GLU A 214 -18.80 -3.02 9.71
C GLU A 214 -18.21 -1.61 9.58
N SER A 215 -17.16 -1.47 8.76
CA SER A 215 -16.47 -0.21 8.46
C SER A 215 -16.81 0.26 7.05
N ARG A 216 -18.07 0.13 6.60
CA ARG A 216 -18.44 0.41 5.21
C ARG A 216 -17.98 1.80 4.77
N TRP A 217 -17.15 1.86 3.73
CA TRP A 217 -16.61 3.13 3.25
C TRP A 217 -17.71 3.98 2.61
N SER A 218 -17.76 5.23 3.04
CA SER A 218 -18.66 6.28 2.56
C SER A 218 -17.91 7.62 2.66
N ILE A 219 -18.45 8.67 2.04
CA ILE A 219 -17.86 10.01 2.17
C ILE A 219 -17.76 10.43 3.64
N SER A 220 -18.79 10.19 4.45
CA SER A 220 -18.75 10.50 5.88
C SER A 220 -17.70 9.68 6.64
N TYR A 221 -17.56 8.38 6.32
CA TYR A 221 -16.53 7.53 6.91
C TYR A 221 -15.11 8.01 6.56
N LEU A 222 -14.86 8.32 5.28
CA LEU A 222 -13.56 8.81 4.82
C LEU A 222 -13.18 10.14 5.47
N ARG A 223 -14.15 11.06 5.64
CA ARG A 223 -13.93 12.30 6.40
C ARG A 223 -13.58 12.00 7.85
N LYS A 224 -14.33 11.09 8.47
CA LYS A 224 -14.14 10.67 9.86
C LYS A 224 -12.77 10.07 10.13
N VAL A 225 -12.26 9.23 9.23
CA VAL A 225 -11.03 8.46 9.44
C VAL A 225 -9.79 9.14 8.87
N ALA A 226 -9.95 9.94 7.82
CA ALA A 226 -8.83 10.43 7.04
C ALA A 226 -8.94 11.92 6.64
N GLY A 227 -10.02 12.61 7.00
CA GLY A 227 -10.36 13.93 6.45
C GLY A 227 -9.28 15.02 6.57
N TYR A 228 -8.47 15.03 7.63
CA TYR A 228 -7.39 16.01 7.80
C TYR A 228 -6.02 15.54 7.32
N ARG A 229 -5.94 14.33 6.77
CA ARG A 229 -4.70 13.79 6.23
C ARG A 229 -4.41 14.42 4.89
N THR A 230 -3.17 14.88 4.71
CA THR A 230 -2.69 15.47 3.45
C THR A 230 -2.33 14.36 2.48
N VAL A 231 -2.81 14.44 1.24
CA VAL A 231 -2.60 13.44 0.20
C VAL A 231 -2.24 14.10 -1.13
N PRO A 232 -1.44 13.43 -1.99
CA PRO A 232 -1.24 13.88 -3.36
C PRO A 232 -2.46 13.55 -4.23
N ILE A 233 -2.80 14.50 -5.10
CA ILE A 233 -3.82 14.34 -6.13
C ILE A 233 -3.26 14.78 -7.48
N GLU A 234 -3.75 14.15 -8.53
CA GLU A 234 -3.62 14.60 -9.91
C GLU A 234 -4.71 15.63 -10.22
N ILE A 235 -4.36 16.69 -10.92
CA ILE A 235 -5.28 17.72 -11.41
C ILE A 235 -5.18 17.77 -12.93
N GLY A 236 -6.30 17.55 -13.61
CA GLY A 236 -6.39 17.47 -15.07
C GLY A 236 -7.33 16.35 -15.52
N SER A 237 -7.66 16.29 -16.81
CA SER A 237 -8.51 15.23 -17.36
C SER A 237 -7.81 13.88 -17.38
N LYS A 238 -6.54 13.85 -17.81
CA LYS A 238 -5.70 12.65 -17.94
C LYS A 238 -4.23 13.02 -17.73
N TYR A 239 -3.40 12.08 -17.26
CA TYR A 239 -1.95 12.30 -17.08
C TYR A 239 -1.16 12.46 -18.38
N THR A 240 -1.78 12.16 -19.52
CA THR A 240 -1.22 12.37 -20.86
C THR A 240 -1.41 13.79 -21.38
N ASP A 241 -2.18 14.62 -20.68
CA ASP A 241 -2.52 15.98 -21.13
C ASP A 241 -1.48 17.00 -20.63
N ASP A 242 -1.13 17.99 -21.45
CA ASP A 242 -0.15 19.04 -21.09
C ASP A 242 -0.57 19.88 -19.87
N ALA A 243 -1.87 19.94 -19.59
CA ALA A 243 -2.42 20.68 -18.44
C ALA A 243 -2.39 19.87 -17.14
N TRP A 244 -1.90 18.63 -17.17
CA TRP A 244 -1.81 17.78 -15.98
C TRP A 244 -0.78 18.31 -14.99
N SER A 245 -1.12 18.21 -13.71
CA SER A 245 -0.24 18.59 -12.60
C SER A 245 -0.55 17.76 -11.36
N GLN A 246 0.35 17.81 -10.39
CA GLN A 246 0.13 17.23 -9.07
C GLN A 246 0.00 18.34 -8.03
N SER A 247 -0.83 18.10 -7.02
CA SER A 247 -1.01 19.00 -5.88
C SER A 247 -1.17 18.19 -4.59
N LEU A 248 -0.91 18.84 -3.46
CA LEU A 248 -1.17 18.30 -2.13
C LEU A 248 -2.41 18.99 -1.57
N THR A 249 -3.34 18.21 -1.04
CA THR A 249 -4.56 18.72 -0.39
C THR A 249 -4.95 17.79 0.74
N THR A 250 -5.84 18.23 1.64
CA THR A 250 -6.44 17.31 2.61
C THR A 250 -7.56 16.50 1.97
N ILE A 251 -7.87 15.31 2.52
CA ILE A 251 -9.01 14.50 2.04
C ILE A 251 -10.33 15.26 2.16
N ASN A 252 -10.52 16.09 3.20
CA ASN A 252 -11.71 16.94 3.35
C ASN A 252 -11.84 17.97 2.22
N GLU A 253 -10.75 18.68 1.90
CA GLU A 253 -10.72 19.64 0.80
C GLU A 253 -10.92 18.94 -0.54
N PHE A 254 -10.28 17.79 -0.76
CA PHE A 254 -10.49 16.98 -1.96
C PHE A 254 -11.96 16.61 -2.17
N ILE A 255 -12.62 16.11 -1.11
CA ILE A 255 -14.04 15.75 -1.14
C ILE A 255 -14.90 16.98 -1.44
N ASN A 256 -14.64 18.11 -0.80
CA ASN A 256 -15.40 19.34 -1.02
C ASN A 256 -15.26 19.85 -2.46
N ASP A 257 -14.02 19.93 -2.94
CA ASP A 257 -13.66 20.67 -4.16
C ASP A 257 -13.84 19.85 -5.44
N TYR A 258 -13.78 18.52 -5.36
CA TYR A 258 -13.80 17.66 -6.54
C TYR A 258 -14.95 16.66 -6.57
N ILE A 259 -15.53 16.30 -5.41
CA ILE A 259 -16.63 15.34 -5.32
C ILE A 259 -17.96 16.03 -5.09
N MET A 260 -18.08 16.84 -4.04
CA MET A 260 -19.34 17.48 -3.67
C MET A 260 -19.66 18.72 -4.50
N ALA A 261 -18.66 19.54 -4.81
CA ALA A 261 -18.79 20.73 -5.64
C ALA A 261 -17.70 20.74 -6.72
N PRO A 262 -17.81 19.88 -7.75
CA PRO A 262 -16.71 19.65 -8.69
C PRO A 262 -16.26 20.94 -9.36
N LYS A 263 -14.98 21.29 -9.18
CA LYS A 263 -14.32 22.34 -9.96
C LYS A 263 -14.31 21.98 -11.45
N ALA A 264 -14.04 22.99 -12.29
CA ALA A 264 -13.94 22.80 -13.74
C ALA A 264 -12.82 21.82 -14.15
N THR A 265 -11.77 21.70 -13.34
CA THR A 265 -10.71 20.71 -13.52
C THR A 265 -10.97 19.48 -12.65
N ALA A 266 -10.82 18.29 -13.24
CA ALA A 266 -10.95 17.04 -12.51
C ALA A 266 -9.77 16.86 -11.53
N GLY A 267 -10.06 16.27 -10.37
CA GLY A 267 -9.08 15.89 -9.37
C GLY A 267 -9.15 14.38 -9.11
N TYR A 268 -8.01 13.71 -9.03
CA TYR A 268 -7.95 12.27 -8.82
C TYR A 268 -6.82 11.89 -7.86
N LEU A 269 -7.14 11.25 -6.73
CA LEU A 269 -6.14 10.57 -5.91
C LEU A 269 -5.85 9.24 -6.60
N ALA A 270 -4.77 9.21 -7.38
CA ALA A 270 -4.39 8.08 -8.22
C ALA A 270 -3.06 7.48 -7.76
N GLN A 271 -2.95 6.15 -7.87
CA GLN A 271 -1.70 5.39 -7.71
C GLN A 271 -0.90 5.76 -6.45
N TYR A 272 -1.59 5.95 -5.31
CA TYR A 272 -0.95 6.36 -4.08
C TYR A 272 -1.00 5.30 -2.99
N GLN A 273 0.10 5.09 -2.25
CA GLN A 273 0.22 4.11 -1.15
C GLN A 273 -0.49 4.58 0.13
N LEU A 274 -1.75 5.01 0.00
CA LEU A 274 -2.56 5.62 1.05
C LEU A 274 -2.63 4.75 2.32
N PHE A 275 -2.65 3.44 2.16
CA PHE A 275 -2.78 2.47 3.26
C PHE A 275 -1.52 2.35 4.12
N GLN A 276 -0.36 2.79 3.61
CA GLN A 276 0.84 2.94 4.43
C GLN A 276 0.79 4.22 5.26
N GLN A 277 0.28 5.31 4.66
CA GLN A 277 0.12 6.59 5.33
C GLN A 277 -1.01 6.57 6.39
N ILE A 278 -2.11 5.86 6.11
CA ILE A 278 -3.34 5.84 6.91
C ILE A 278 -3.68 4.39 7.29
N PRO A 279 -3.02 3.84 8.34
CA PRO A 279 -3.22 2.45 8.77
C PRO A 279 -4.68 2.10 9.14
N GLN A 280 -5.49 3.08 9.55
CA GLN A 280 -6.90 2.86 9.85
C GLN A 280 -7.68 2.37 8.64
N LEU A 281 -7.45 2.94 7.44
CA LEU A 281 -8.05 2.45 6.21
C LEU A 281 -7.49 1.08 5.81
N LYS A 282 -6.21 0.81 6.11
CA LYS A 282 -5.59 -0.50 5.87
C LYS A 282 -6.26 -1.62 6.68
N LYS A 283 -6.74 -1.33 7.90
CA LYS A 283 -7.46 -2.30 8.74
C LYS A 283 -8.79 -2.75 8.13
N ASP A 284 -9.35 -1.97 7.21
CA ASP A 284 -10.66 -2.25 6.61
C ASP A 284 -10.60 -3.13 5.35
N ILE A 285 -9.41 -3.41 4.85
CA ILE A 285 -9.17 -4.18 3.62
C ILE A 285 -8.21 -5.32 3.87
N LEU A 286 -8.30 -6.37 3.06
CA LEU A 286 -7.49 -7.57 3.21
C LEU A 286 -6.75 -7.85 1.91
N VAL A 287 -5.58 -8.47 2.00
CA VAL A 287 -4.86 -8.94 0.80
C VAL A 287 -5.68 -10.08 0.20
N PRO A 288 -6.09 -10.02 -1.08
CA PRO A 288 -6.77 -11.15 -1.72
C PRO A 288 -5.92 -12.42 -1.66
N ASP A 289 -6.53 -13.57 -1.32
CA ASP A 289 -5.79 -14.83 -1.14
C ASP A 289 -4.98 -15.23 -2.40
N TYR A 290 -5.48 -14.86 -3.58
CA TYR A 290 -4.83 -15.09 -4.86
C TYR A 290 -3.46 -14.39 -4.99
N CYS A 291 -3.22 -13.31 -4.24
CA CYS A 291 -1.93 -12.61 -4.26
C CYS A 291 -0.80 -13.47 -3.65
N TYR A 292 -1.13 -14.40 -2.74
CA TYR A 292 -0.15 -15.30 -2.12
C TYR A 292 0.34 -16.42 -3.04
N LEU A 293 -0.21 -16.53 -4.26
CA LEU A 293 0.35 -17.39 -5.29
C LEU A 293 1.67 -16.84 -5.89
N GLY A 294 1.96 -15.55 -5.69
CA GLY A 294 3.24 -14.93 -6.05
C GLY A 294 4.30 -15.02 -4.95
N THR A 295 5.44 -14.33 -5.13
CA THR A 295 6.41 -14.15 -4.05
C THR A 295 5.85 -13.17 -3.02
N CYS A 296 5.76 -13.58 -1.77
CA CYS A 296 5.13 -12.80 -0.69
C CYS A 296 5.93 -11.58 -0.22
N ASP A 297 7.11 -11.35 -0.81
CA ASP A 297 8.09 -10.41 -0.26
C ASP A 297 7.74 -8.95 -0.55
N ASP A 298 7.01 -8.65 -1.64
CA ASP A 298 6.73 -7.27 -2.07
C ASP A 298 5.35 -7.11 -2.74
N ILE A 299 4.26 -7.23 -1.97
CA ILE A 299 2.92 -6.90 -2.49
C ILE A 299 2.65 -5.40 -2.29
N GLN A 300 2.71 -4.65 -3.39
CA GLN A 300 2.39 -3.22 -3.36
C GLN A 300 0.88 -3.01 -3.37
N ILE A 301 0.43 -2.03 -2.59
CA ILE A 301 -0.98 -1.66 -2.48
C ILE A 301 -1.15 -0.16 -2.74
N ASN A 302 -2.01 0.19 -3.70
CA ASN A 302 -2.34 1.59 -3.99
C ASN A 302 -3.85 1.84 -3.90
N ALA A 303 -4.19 3.09 -3.61
CA ALA A 303 -5.55 3.60 -3.58
C ALA A 303 -5.84 4.45 -4.82
N TRP A 304 -7.09 4.37 -5.26
CA TRP A 304 -7.65 5.14 -6.36
C TRP A 304 -8.98 5.75 -5.90
N PHE A 305 -9.03 7.05 -5.67
CA PHE A 305 -10.21 7.74 -5.17
C PHE A 305 -10.49 9.01 -5.98
N GLY A 306 -11.69 9.09 -6.55
CA GLY A 306 -12.09 10.26 -7.32
C GLY A 306 -13.58 10.33 -7.64
N PRO A 307 -14.03 11.47 -8.21
CA PRO A 307 -15.39 11.66 -8.64
C PRO A 307 -15.73 10.82 -9.88
N ARG A 308 -17.01 10.84 -10.27
CA ARG A 308 -17.44 10.33 -11.57
C ARG A 308 -16.64 11.00 -12.70
N GLY A 309 -16.26 10.20 -13.69
CA GLY A 309 -15.59 10.68 -14.89
C GLY A 309 -14.06 10.73 -14.81
N THR A 310 -13.44 10.37 -13.67
CA THR A 310 -11.97 10.19 -13.66
C THR A 310 -11.57 9.08 -14.62
N ILE A 311 -10.52 9.34 -15.40
CA ILE A 311 -10.01 8.45 -16.45
C ILE A 311 -8.57 8.09 -16.14
N SER A 312 -8.28 6.80 -16.19
CA SER A 312 -6.93 6.30 -16.41
C SER A 312 -6.82 5.92 -17.89
N PRO A 313 -6.02 6.66 -18.70
CA PRO A 313 -5.71 6.33 -20.08
C PRO A 313 -5.35 4.87 -20.30
N LEU A 314 -5.46 4.40 -21.54
CA LEU A 314 -5.12 3.02 -21.90
C LEU A 314 -3.63 2.79 -21.71
N HIS A 315 -3.27 1.93 -20.76
CA HIS A 315 -1.88 1.58 -20.45
C HIS A 315 -1.76 0.12 -20.02
N TYR A 316 -0.54 -0.39 -19.86
CA TYR A 316 -0.31 -1.69 -19.25
C TYR A 316 0.67 -1.61 -18.08
N ASP A 317 0.50 -2.54 -17.13
CA ASP A 317 1.40 -2.76 -16.00
C ASP A 317 2.30 -3.99 -16.25
N PRO A 318 3.53 -4.02 -15.72
CA PRO A 318 4.44 -5.15 -15.91
C PRO A 318 4.10 -6.37 -15.04
N ASP A 319 3.36 -6.20 -13.96
CA ASP A 319 3.05 -7.22 -12.95
C ASP A 319 1.59 -7.68 -13.01
N HIS A 320 1.27 -8.73 -12.27
CA HIS A 320 -0.11 -9.09 -11.98
C HIS A 320 -0.79 -7.95 -11.20
N ASN A 321 -2.08 -7.73 -11.43
CA ASN A 321 -2.81 -6.67 -10.73
C ASN A 321 -4.22 -7.16 -10.34
N PHE A 322 -4.61 -6.95 -9.09
CA PHE A 322 -5.96 -7.20 -8.57
C PHE A 322 -6.61 -5.87 -8.23
N LEU A 323 -7.42 -5.33 -9.14
CA LEU A 323 -8.17 -4.10 -8.92
C LEU A 323 -9.47 -4.42 -8.17
N CYS A 324 -9.54 -4.09 -6.89
CA CYS A 324 -10.67 -4.36 -6.01
C CYS A 324 -11.55 -3.11 -5.88
N GLN A 325 -12.82 -3.21 -6.25
CA GLN A 325 -13.74 -2.07 -6.22
C GLN A 325 -14.49 -2.01 -4.89
N VAL A 326 -14.23 -0.97 -4.10
CA VAL A 326 -14.82 -0.82 -2.75
C VAL A 326 -16.06 0.07 -2.79
N VAL A 327 -15.96 1.25 -3.42
CA VAL A 327 -17.07 2.21 -3.53
C VAL A 327 -17.33 2.54 -5.00
N GLY A 328 -18.59 2.58 -5.41
CA GLY A 328 -18.98 2.98 -6.75
C GLY A 328 -18.66 1.94 -7.82
N SER A 329 -18.64 2.37 -9.08
CA SER A 329 -18.36 1.50 -10.22
C SER A 329 -17.44 2.12 -11.26
N LYS A 330 -16.74 1.26 -12.00
CA LYS A 330 -15.79 1.63 -13.06
C LYS A 330 -16.08 0.88 -14.34
N TYR A 331 -16.13 1.58 -15.45
CA TYR A 331 -16.09 0.97 -16.77
C TYR A 331 -14.63 0.68 -17.14
N ILE A 332 -14.38 -0.54 -17.62
CA ILE A 332 -13.03 -1.01 -17.93
C ILE A 332 -13.04 -1.68 -19.29
N ARG A 333 -12.10 -1.31 -20.17
CA ARG A 333 -11.84 -1.98 -21.44
C ARG A 333 -10.42 -2.51 -21.47
N LEU A 334 -10.28 -3.78 -21.88
CA LEU A 334 -9.02 -4.53 -21.86
C LEU A 334 -8.63 -4.98 -23.26
N TYR A 335 -7.35 -4.92 -23.56
CA TYR A 335 -6.75 -5.41 -24.81
C TYR A 335 -5.55 -6.32 -24.50
N SER A 336 -5.46 -7.43 -25.24
CA SER A 336 -4.32 -8.35 -25.12
C SER A 336 -3.01 -7.65 -25.52
N GLU A 337 -1.89 -8.08 -24.94
CA GLU A 337 -0.56 -7.65 -25.36
C GLU A 337 -0.32 -7.92 -26.86
N GLU A 338 -0.90 -8.98 -27.42
CA GLU A 338 -0.74 -9.38 -28.82
C GLU A 338 -1.15 -8.29 -29.83
N VAL A 339 -2.01 -7.35 -29.42
CA VAL A 339 -2.52 -6.28 -30.29
C VAL A 339 -1.87 -4.92 -30.01
N SER A 340 -0.79 -4.88 -29.21
CA SER A 340 -0.10 -3.65 -28.81
C SER A 340 0.22 -2.71 -29.97
N SER A 341 0.61 -3.26 -31.13
CA SER A 341 0.91 -2.47 -32.34
C SER A 341 -0.30 -1.67 -32.87
N SER A 342 -1.51 -2.15 -32.60
CA SER A 342 -2.76 -1.50 -32.97
C SER A 342 -3.25 -0.49 -31.93
N LEU A 343 -2.55 -0.39 -30.79
CA LEU A 343 -2.86 0.53 -29.69
C LEU A 343 -1.93 1.75 -29.67
N TYR A 344 -1.00 1.86 -30.61
CA TYR A 344 -0.13 3.03 -30.79
C TYR A 344 0.51 3.54 -29.48
N PRO A 345 1.37 2.75 -28.81
CA PRO A 345 2.08 3.20 -27.63
C PRO A 345 2.89 4.48 -27.91
N HIS A 346 3.12 5.32 -26.91
CA HIS A 346 4.03 6.45 -27.07
C HIS A 346 5.47 5.96 -27.32
N GLU A 347 6.25 6.72 -28.09
CA GLU A 347 7.67 6.40 -28.34
C GLU A 347 8.60 6.85 -27.21
N HIS A 348 8.12 7.74 -26.32
CA HIS A 348 8.92 8.33 -25.25
C HIS A 348 9.13 7.33 -24.08
N GLU A 349 10.35 7.25 -23.54
CA GLU A 349 10.75 6.26 -22.52
C GLU A 349 9.90 6.28 -21.23
N LEU A 350 9.25 7.41 -20.91
CA LEU A 350 8.38 7.51 -19.73
C LEU A 350 6.93 7.06 -19.97
N LEU A 351 6.50 6.96 -21.23
CA LEU A 351 5.11 6.70 -21.60
C LEU A 351 4.96 5.51 -22.56
N PHE A 352 6.02 4.73 -22.80
CA PHE A 352 6.02 3.59 -23.73
C PHE A 352 4.98 2.50 -23.39
N ASN A 353 4.52 2.46 -22.14
CA ASN A 353 3.45 1.56 -21.70
C ASN A 353 2.05 2.20 -21.76
N THR A 354 1.92 3.41 -22.29
CA THR A 354 0.66 4.16 -22.46
C THR A 354 0.35 4.34 -23.94
N SER A 355 -0.92 4.20 -24.31
CA SER A 355 -1.44 4.37 -25.66
C SER A 355 -1.69 5.85 -25.96
N GLN A 356 -1.44 6.25 -27.20
CA GLN A 356 -1.79 7.58 -27.71
C GLN A 356 -3.30 7.74 -27.97
N VAL A 357 -4.06 6.63 -27.98
CA VAL A 357 -5.46 6.60 -28.42
C VAL A 357 -6.42 6.92 -27.27
N ASP A 358 -7.35 7.85 -27.50
CA ASP A 358 -8.54 7.97 -26.65
C ASP A 358 -9.51 6.82 -26.96
N VAL A 359 -9.68 5.90 -26.01
CA VAL A 359 -10.48 4.67 -26.19
C VAL A 359 -11.96 4.93 -26.48
N GLU A 360 -12.52 6.01 -25.93
CA GLU A 360 -13.94 6.33 -26.10
C GLU A 360 -14.20 7.24 -27.30
N TYR A 361 -13.19 8.03 -27.70
CA TYR A 361 -13.26 8.95 -28.83
C TYR A 361 -12.02 8.81 -29.74
N PRO A 362 -11.80 7.63 -30.36
CA PRO A 362 -10.57 7.38 -31.09
C PRO A 362 -10.51 8.19 -32.39
N ASP A 363 -9.37 8.85 -32.63
CA ASP A 363 -9.04 9.43 -33.94
C ASP A 363 -8.61 8.31 -34.89
N LEU A 364 -9.55 7.81 -35.68
CA LEU A 364 -9.31 6.72 -36.63
C LEU A 364 -8.62 7.17 -37.93
N GLU A 365 -8.49 8.48 -38.17
CA GLU A 365 -7.66 8.97 -39.28
C GLU A 365 -6.18 8.80 -38.93
N THR A 366 -5.80 9.15 -37.69
CA THR A 366 -4.44 9.01 -37.17
C THR A 366 -4.14 7.57 -36.73
N PHE A 367 -5.10 6.87 -36.12
CA PHE A 367 -4.94 5.55 -35.50
C PHE A 367 -5.87 4.48 -36.11
N PRO A 368 -5.79 4.21 -37.43
CA PRO A 368 -6.78 3.39 -38.13
C PRO A 368 -6.87 1.94 -37.63
N LEU A 369 -5.75 1.36 -37.16
CA LEU A 369 -5.71 -0.04 -36.68
C LEU A 369 -6.46 -0.24 -35.37
N PHE A 370 -6.72 0.81 -34.59
CA PHE A 370 -7.39 0.71 -33.30
C PHE A 370 -8.81 0.16 -33.43
N SER A 371 -9.51 0.53 -34.51
CA SER A 371 -10.90 0.11 -34.76
C SER A 371 -11.09 -1.40 -34.89
N SER A 372 -10.06 -2.13 -35.32
CA SER A 372 -10.09 -3.58 -35.51
C SER A 372 -9.45 -4.36 -34.35
N ALA A 373 -8.88 -3.67 -33.36
CA ALA A 373 -8.25 -4.32 -32.21
C ALA A 373 -9.30 -5.05 -31.36
N PRO A 374 -9.18 -6.38 -31.17
CA PRO A 374 -10.07 -7.13 -30.29
C PRO A 374 -9.90 -6.66 -28.85
N TYR A 375 -11.03 -6.53 -28.15
CA TYR A 375 -11.10 -6.11 -26.75
C TYR A 375 -12.14 -6.93 -26.01
N VAL A 376 -12.02 -6.91 -24.68
CA VAL A 376 -13.08 -7.28 -23.75
C VAL A 376 -13.37 -6.11 -22.82
N GLU A 377 -14.56 -6.04 -22.24
CA GLU A 377 -14.97 -4.95 -21.37
C GLU A 377 -15.88 -5.42 -20.23
N THR A 378 -15.94 -4.60 -19.18
CA THR A 378 -16.80 -4.86 -18.02
C THR A 378 -17.14 -3.56 -17.31
N ILE A 379 -18.21 -3.60 -16.52
CA ILE A 379 -18.40 -2.64 -15.43
C ILE A 379 -18.02 -3.37 -14.15
N LEU A 380 -16.99 -2.88 -13.46
CA LEU A 380 -16.57 -3.40 -12.18
C LEU A 380 -17.37 -2.70 -11.08
N GLU A 381 -18.25 -3.46 -10.45
CA GLU A 381 -19.15 -3.01 -9.37
C GLU A 381 -18.51 -3.18 -7.98
N SER A 382 -18.99 -2.41 -7.01
CA SER A 382 -18.59 -2.51 -5.59
C SER A 382 -18.74 -3.97 -5.09
N GLY A 383 -17.70 -4.46 -4.41
CA GLY A 383 -17.62 -5.84 -3.90
C GLY A 383 -17.03 -6.86 -4.88
N SER A 384 -16.68 -6.44 -6.10
CA SER A 384 -15.99 -7.28 -7.08
C SER A 384 -14.55 -6.83 -7.26
N MET A 385 -13.67 -7.78 -7.63
CA MET A 385 -12.30 -7.48 -8.05
C MET A 385 -12.05 -7.94 -9.49
N LEU A 386 -11.26 -7.18 -10.24
CA LEU A 386 -10.78 -7.55 -11.56
C LEU A 386 -9.34 -8.04 -11.45
N TYR A 387 -9.09 -9.27 -11.89
CA TYR A 387 -7.74 -9.76 -12.10
C TYR A 387 -7.25 -9.37 -13.50
N LEU A 388 -6.08 -8.73 -13.54
CA LEU A 388 -5.36 -8.33 -14.74
C LEU A 388 -4.06 -9.14 -14.86
N PRO A 389 -3.90 -9.94 -15.92
CA PRO A 389 -2.61 -10.53 -16.25
C PRO A 389 -1.53 -9.47 -16.52
N PRO A 390 -0.24 -9.80 -16.32
CA PRO A 390 0.87 -8.94 -16.68
C PRO A 390 0.73 -8.45 -18.13
N ARG A 391 1.03 -7.16 -18.36
CA ARG A 391 1.06 -6.51 -19.67
C ARG A 391 -0.30 -6.46 -20.39
N MET A 392 -1.40 -6.73 -19.68
CA MET A 392 -2.75 -6.48 -20.17
C MET A 392 -2.99 -4.97 -20.26
N TRP A 393 -3.28 -4.48 -21.47
CA TRP A 393 -3.67 -3.10 -21.67
C TRP A 393 -5.05 -2.87 -21.08
N HIS A 394 -5.21 -1.82 -20.29
CA HIS A 394 -6.45 -1.51 -19.61
C HIS A 394 -6.73 0.00 -19.60
N TYR A 395 -7.95 0.34 -19.97
CA TYR A 395 -8.53 1.68 -19.86
C TYR A 395 -9.59 1.65 -18.76
N VAL A 396 -9.63 2.68 -17.92
CA VAL A 396 -10.54 2.74 -16.78
C VAL A 396 -11.22 4.10 -16.71
N ARG A 397 -12.54 4.12 -16.56
CA ARG A 397 -13.32 5.33 -16.28
C ARG A 397 -14.30 5.13 -15.13
N SER A 398 -14.28 6.02 -14.14
CA SER A 398 -15.23 5.99 -13.02
C SER A 398 -16.63 6.39 -13.48
N LEU A 399 -17.64 5.56 -13.16
CA LEU A 399 -19.05 5.80 -13.50
C LEU A 399 -19.81 6.50 -12.37
N SER A 400 -19.26 6.50 -11.17
CA SER A 400 -19.75 7.23 -10.00
C SER A 400 -18.56 7.82 -9.25
N THR A 401 -18.81 8.50 -8.13
CA THR A 401 -17.78 8.63 -7.10
C THR A 401 -17.26 7.22 -6.77
N SER A 402 -15.96 7.03 -6.89
CA SER A 402 -15.35 5.70 -6.91
C SER A 402 -14.14 5.62 -5.98
N PHE A 403 -14.03 4.51 -5.25
CA PHE A 403 -12.84 4.14 -4.49
C PHE A 403 -12.46 2.70 -4.80
N SER A 404 -11.26 2.50 -5.32
CA SER A 404 -10.66 1.17 -5.55
C SER A 404 -9.34 1.03 -4.80
N ALA A 405 -9.01 -0.19 -4.41
CA ALA A 405 -7.69 -0.57 -3.94
C ALA A 405 -7.11 -1.62 -4.89
N ASN A 406 -5.83 -1.54 -5.24
CA ASN A 406 -5.22 -2.56 -6.09
C ASN A 406 -3.97 -3.16 -5.44
N TRP A 407 -3.77 -4.46 -5.69
CA TRP A 407 -2.60 -5.22 -5.25
C TRP A 407 -1.82 -5.68 -6.46
N ASN A 408 -0.51 -5.40 -6.44
CA ASN A 408 0.42 -5.81 -7.48
C ASN A 408 1.44 -6.80 -6.89
N PRO A 409 1.16 -8.11 -6.87
CA PRO A 409 2.15 -9.10 -6.49
C PRO A 409 3.22 -9.21 -7.59
N SER A 410 4.49 -9.09 -7.20
CA SER A 410 5.65 -9.11 -8.10
C SER A 410 5.85 -10.46 -8.79
N ASN A 411 6.45 -10.41 -9.99
CA ASN A 411 6.41 -11.49 -10.98
C ASN A 411 7.40 -12.67 -10.78
N TRP A 412 6.96 -13.82 -11.29
CA TRP A 412 7.25 -15.23 -10.93
C TRP A 412 8.37 -15.94 -11.75
N LEU A 413 9.30 -15.24 -12.39
CA LEU A 413 10.30 -15.88 -13.27
C LEU A 413 11.20 -16.94 -12.60
N ARG A 414 11.20 -17.06 -11.27
CA ARG A 414 12.00 -18.06 -10.53
C ARG A 414 11.28 -19.38 -10.24
N PHE A 415 9.96 -19.40 -10.10
CA PHE A 415 9.29 -20.58 -9.56
C PHE A 415 8.76 -21.48 -10.69
N GLN A 416 8.22 -20.94 -11.79
CA GLN A 416 7.89 -21.74 -12.98
C GLN A 416 9.11 -22.46 -13.57
N ALA A 417 10.30 -21.85 -13.54
CA ALA A 417 11.54 -22.52 -13.94
C ALA A 417 11.91 -23.69 -13.02
N ALA A 418 11.58 -23.61 -11.72
CA ALA A 418 11.82 -24.66 -10.75
C ALA A 418 10.81 -25.81 -10.85
N VAL A 419 9.54 -25.54 -11.18
CA VAL A 419 8.50 -26.58 -11.31
C VAL A 419 8.42 -27.19 -12.72
N ALA A 420 8.72 -26.41 -13.77
CA ALA A 420 8.63 -26.87 -15.16
C ALA A 420 9.89 -27.59 -15.67
N SER A 421 10.98 -27.61 -14.87
CA SER A 421 12.19 -28.35 -15.22
C SER A 421 12.36 -29.53 -14.27
N PRO A 422 12.10 -30.77 -14.73
CA PRO A 422 12.34 -31.99 -13.95
C PRO A 422 13.78 -32.07 -13.41
N LEU A 423 14.74 -31.43 -14.09
CA LEU A 423 16.15 -31.36 -13.69
C LEU A 423 16.39 -30.43 -12.49
N LEU A 424 15.65 -29.33 -12.35
CA LEU A 424 15.74 -28.42 -11.20
C LEU A 424 14.98 -28.95 -9.99
N LEU A 425 13.84 -29.63 -10.20
CA LEU A 425 13.16 -30.37 -9.15
C LEU A 425 14.05 -31.51 -8.63
N MET A 426 14.74 -32.22 -9.52
CA MET A 426 15.73 -33.24 -9.14
C MET A 426 16.98 -32.66 -8.48
N SER A 427 17.41 -31.43 -8.80
CA SER A 427 18.54 -30.78 -8.10
C SER A 427 18.13 -30.23 -6.72
N ALA A 428 16.89 -29.73 -6.60
CA ALA A 428 16.31 -29.30 -5.32
C ALA A 428 16.05 -30.50 -4.41
N LEU A 429 15.57 -31.62 -4.96
CA LEU A 429 15.40 -32.88 -4.25
C LEU A 429 16.73 -33.60 -4.02
N SER A 430 17.75 -33.46 -4.88
CA SER A 430 19.08 -34.07 -4.63
C SER A 430 19.78 -33.47 -3.42
N ASN A 431 19.48 -32.21 -3.07
CA ASN A 431 19.94 -31.58 -1.84
C ASN A 431 19.11 -31.99 -0.60
N PHE A 432 17.99 -32.69 -0.78
CA PHE A 432 17.13 -33.22 0.29
C PHE A 432 17.09 -34.76 0.38
N CYS A 433 17.68 -35.47 -0.58
CA CYS A 433 17.66 -36.93 -0.65
C CYS A 433 18.97 -37.57 -0.17
N PHE A 434 19.22 -37.52 1.15
CA PHE A 434 19.90 -38.61 1.87
C PHE A 434 18.88 -39.39 2.70
N PHE A 435 17.77 -39.80 2.08
CA PHE A 435 16.88 -40.82 2.63
C PHE A 435 16.47 -41.74 1.50
N THR A 436 16.95 -42.98 1.59
CA THR A 436 16.63 -44.07 0.68
C THR A 436 15.19 -44.53 0.93
N ASP A 437 14.21 -43.85 0.34
CA ASP A 437 12.98 -44.45 -0.19
C ASP A 437 12.14 -43.37 -0.89
N ALA A 438 11.91 -43.51 -2.20
CA ALA A 438 11.24 -42.49 -3.03
C ALA A 438 9.79 -42.20 -2.58
N ASN A 439 9.16 -43.13 -1.85
CA ASN A 439 7.80 -42.96 -1.32
C ASN A 439 7.73 -42.11 -0.06
N VAL A 440 8.83 -41.98 0.70
CA VAL A 440 8.88 -41.17 1.93
C VAL A 440 9.08 -39.69 1.60
N GLY A 441 9.83 -39.37 0.53
CA GLY A 441 10.04 -37.99 0.07
C GLY A 441 8.76 -37.28 -0.38
N TYR A 442 7.86 -38.00 -1.07
CA TYR A 442 6.57 -37.46 -1.49
C TYR A 442 5.62 -37.21 -0.31
N LEU A 443 5.62 -38.12 0.69
CA LEU A 443 4.85 -37.97 1.92
C LEU A 443 5.37 -36.83 2.81
N LEU A 444 6.68 -36.62 2.88
CA LEU A 444 7.30 -35.52 3.63
C LEU A 444 7.09 -34.16 2.95
N ALA A 445 7.18 -34.07 1.62
CA ALA A 445 6.87 -32.85 0.88
C ALA A 445 5.39 -32.47 1.05
N ARG A 446 4.50 -33.46 0.95
CA ARG A 446 3.07 -33.27 1.20
C ARG A 446 2.77 -32.89 2.65
N LYS A 447 3.52 -33.39 3.64
CA LYS A 447 3.35 -33.03 5.05
C LYS A 447 3.93 -31.64 5.39
N ALA A 448 5.04 -31.25 4.76
CA ALA A 448 5.62 -29.92 4.88
C ALA A 448 4.73 -28.81 4.29
N ILE A 449 4.01 -29.11 3.21
CA ILE A 449 3.04 -28.20 2.57
C ILE A 449 1.78 -28.00 3.43
N TYR A 450 1.41 -28.95 4.28
CA TYR A 450 0.16 -28.92 5.04
C TYR A 450 0.31 -28.60 6.54
N GLU A 451 1.49 -28.75 7.16
CA GLU A 451 1.64 -28.65 8.64
C GLU A 451 2.71 -27.67 9.18
N ALA A 452 3.42 -26.87 8.37
CA ALA A 452 4.52 -26.05 8.90
C ALA A 452 4.12 -24.62 9.33
N VAL A 453 3.81 -24.49 10.63
CA VAL A 453 4.03 -23.29 11.48
C VAL A 453 5.54 -22.97 11.52
N PRO A 454 5.97 -21.70 11.60
CA PRO A 454 7.36 -21.32 11.38
C PRO A 454 8.21 -21.53 12.63
N THR A 455 9.06 -22.56 12.65
CA THR A 455 10.22 -22.60 13.57
C THR A 455 11.27 -23.59 13.07
N PHE A 456 12.04 -23.20 12.05
CA PHE A 456 13.34 -23.82 11.76
C PHE A 456 14.29 -22.78 11.17
N ALA A 457 14.63 -21.79 11.99
CA ALA A 457 15.86 -21.04 11.85
C ALA A 457 16.61 -21.21 13.17
N PHE A 458 17.53 -22.18 13.26
CA PHE A 458 18.72 -22.12 14.11
C PHE A 458 19.60 -23.35 13.89
N ALA A 459 20.92 -23.11 13.93
CA ALA A 459 22.03 -24.06 13.97
C ALA A 459 22.57 -24.62 12.63
N PHE A 460 23.26 -23.78 11.87
CA PHE A 460 24.45 -24.19 11.13
C PHE A 460 25.67 -23.45 11.69
N THR A 461 26.21 -23.91 12.81
CA THR A 461 27.60 -23.63 13.19
C THR A 461 28.09 -24.69 14.17
N THR A 462 29.29 -25.18 13.88
CA THR A 462 30.16 -26.07 14.67
C THR A 462 29.87 -27.57 14.54
N GLY A 463 30.89 -28.28 14.05
CA GLY A 463 30.86 -29.69 13.70
C GLY A 463 31.07 -30.63 14.87
N HIS A 464 30.99 -31.91 14.50
CA HIS A 464 31.15 -33.13 15.30
C HIS A 464 29.95 -33.59 16.13
N PHE A 465 29.17 -34.51 15.55
CA PHE A 465 28.60 -35.63 16.32
C PHE A 465 28.63 -36.93 15.51
N ASN A 466 29.07 -38.00 16.18
CA ASN A 466 29.31 -39.34 15.65
C ASN A 466 28.06 -40.19 15.88
N LEU A 467 27.49 -40.77 14.82
CA LEU A 467 26.27 -41.57 14.87
C LEU A 467 26.61 -43.07 14.81
N GLN A 468 26.48 -43.77 15.94
CA GLN A 468 26.26 -45.21 15.95
C GLN A 468 24.98 -45.56 16.70
N SER A 469 24.19 -46.41 16.03
CA SER A 469 23.08 -47.23 16.52
C SER A 469 21.69 -46.58 16.62
N VAL A 470 20.89 -46.78 15.57
CA VAL A 470 19.44 -46.99 15.70
C VAL A 470 19.08 -48.23 14.88
N LYS A 471 18.54 -49.25 15.56
CA LYS A 471 18.05 -50.49 14.94
C LYS A 471 16.71 -50.23 14.25
N ARG A 472 16.56 -50.77 13.03
CA ARG A 472 15.28 -50.89 12.30
C ARG A 472 14.31 -51.76 13.10
N THR A 473 13.10 -51.26 13.32
CA THR A 473 11.93 -52.09 13.64
C THR A 473 10.92 -51.89 12.52
N GLU A 474 10.58 -52.98 11.84
CA GLU A 474 9.61 -53.04 10.74
C GLU A 474 8.19 -52.76 11.28
N ILE A 475 7.41 -51.93 10.58
CA ILE A 475 5.98 -51.77 10.84
C ILE A 475 5.22 -52.40 9.66
N SER A 476 4.52 -53.49 9.97
CA SER A 476 3.57 -54.15 9.08
C SER A 476 2.21 -53.44 9.08
N SER A 477 1.59 -53.39 7.92
CA SER A 477 0.23 -52.91 7.65
C SER A 477 -0.85 -53.61 8.49
N THR A 478 -1.77 -52.86 9.13
CA THR A 478 -3.22 -53.14 9.17
C THR A 478 -4.02 -52.07 9.94
N SER A 479 -5.07 -51.56 9.27
CA SER A 479 -6.37 -51.01 9.70
C SER A 479 -6.58 -50.13 10.96
N ARG A 480 -7.29 -49.02 10.70
CA ARG A 480 -8.45 -48.43 11.40
C ARG A 480 -8.24 -47.66 12.72
N ASP A 481 -8.83 -46.46 12.70
CA ASP A 481 -9.32 -45.60 13.78
C ASP A 481 -8.34 -45.17 14.87
N LEU A 482 -8.10 -43.86 14.95
CA LEU A 482 -7.79 -43.17 16.22
C LEU A 482 -8.06 -41.66 16.10
N SER A 483 -9.26 -41.27 16.50
CA SER A 483 -9.48 -40.04 17.25
C SER A 483 -8.79 -40.15 18.61
N LEU A 484 -8.06 -39.12 19.07
CA LEU A 484 -8.17 -38.48 20.39
C LEU A 484 -6.90 -37.66 20.74
N PHE A 485 -7.17 -36.40 21.13
CA PHE A 485 -6.61 -35.63 22.26
C PHE A 485 -5.12 -35.75 22.63
N LEU A 486 -4.45 -34.59 22.68
CA LEU A 486 -3.27 -34.38 23.51
C LEU A 486 -3.47 -33.16 24.42
N HIS A 487 -3.53 -33.48 25.71
CA HIS A 487 -3.42 -32.60 26.87
C HIS A 487 -1.94 -32.20 27.02
N CYS A 488 -1.64 -30.90 27.20
CA CYS A 488 -0.31 -30.45 27.59
C CYS A 488 -0.24 -30.31 29.11
N GLU A 489 0.51 -31.19 29.77
CA GLU A 489 1.04 -30.93 31.12
C GLU A 489 2.39 -30.23 30.99
N ILE A 490 2.48 -29.03 31.57
CA ILE A 490 3.72 -28.29 31.79
C ILE A 490 4.31 -28.81 33.10
N LEU A 491 5.46 -29.46 33.04
CA LEU A 491 6.27 -29.73 34.23
C LEU A 491 7.39 -28.71 34.34
N ASP A 492 7.24 -27.90 35.37
CA ASP A 492 8.15 -26.94 35.97
C ASP A 492 9.35 -27.67 36.60
N CYS A 493 10.56 -27.14 36.45
CA CYS A 493 11.69 -27.50 37.31
C CYS A 493 12.74 -26.38 37.28
N GLY A 494 12.81 -25.63 38.39
CA GLY A 494 13.77 -24.57 38.63
C GLY A 494 15.12 -25.02 39.19
N ASP A 495 16.04 -24.07 39.11
CA ASP A 495 17.17 -23.70 39.97
C ASP A 495 18.09 -24.70 40.70
N SER A 496 19.34 -24.23 40.82
CA SER A 496 20.49 -24.66 41.65
C SER A 496 21.42 -25.72 41.00
N GLU A 497 22.75 -25.68 41.11
CA GLU A 497 23.65 -24.92 41.98
C GLU A 497 25.12 -24.97 41.47
N ARG A 498 25.90 -24.01 41.97
CA ARG A 498 27.37 -23.86 42.00
C ARG A 498 28.22 -25.15 41.98
N LYS A 499 29.24 -25.20 41.12
CA LYS A 499 30.67 -25.07 41.48
C LYS A 499 31.58 -25.10 40.26
#